data_AF-A0A820HK62-F1
#
_entry.id   AF-A0A820HK62-F1
#
_cell.length_a   1.000
_cell.length_b   1.000
_cell.length_c   1.000
_cell.angle_alpha   90.00
_cell.angle_beta   90.00
_cell.angle_gamma   90.00
#
_symmetry.space_group_name_H-M   'P 1'
#
loop_
_entity.id
_entity.type
_entity.pdbx_description
1 polymer ?
#
loop_
_entity_poly.entity_id
_entity_poly.type
_entity_poly.pdbx_seq_one_letter_code
_entity_poly.pdbx_strand_id
1 'polypeptide(L)'
;AYKTLHNITECGVPNENYFSLIRPFDADLPWFGILFGNGVASIWYWSCDQVIVQRTLAAKNLSHARAGCLVAGILKFLPLFLMVFPGMIARILFPDEIGCTDPDVCYQVCHSRNGCNDIAYPLLVLRLMPNAIRGLTLA
;
A
#
# COMPACT_ATOMS: atom_id res chain seq x y z
N ALA A 1 -1.63 -25.36 7.01
CA ALA A 1 -1.35 -25.41 5.56
C ALA A 1 -1.80 -24.09 4.97
N TYR A 2 -0.88 -23.29 4.43
CA TYR A 2 -1.22 -22.08 3.67
C TYR A 2 -0.71 -22.33 2.26
N LYS A 3 -1.61 -22.60 1.30
CA LYS A 3 -1.25 -22.82 -0.11
C LYS A 3 -2.21 -22.01 -0.96
N THR A 4 -1.72 -21.12 -1.81
CA THR A 4 -2.56 -20.59 -2.90
C THR A 4 -1.74 -20.22 -4.13
N LEU A 5 -2.09 -20.94 -5.19
CA LEU A 5 -1.95 -20.67 -6.63
C LEU A 5 -2.65 -21.79 -7.46
N HIS A 6 -3.04 -22.94 -6.85
CA HIS A 6 -3.82 -24.01 -7.54
C HIS A 6 -4.69 -24.91 -6.61
N ASN A 7 -5.27 -24.42 -5.51
CA ASN A 7 -6.24 -25.22 -4.73
C ASN A 7 -7.30 -24.35 -4.06
N ILE A 8 -8.37 -24.08 -4.82
CA ILE A 8 -9.28 -22.95 -4.65
C ILE A 8 -10.50 -23.36 -3.82
N THR A 9 -10.38 -23.36 -2.50
CA THR A 9 -11.54 -23.25 -1.59
C THR A 9 -11.22 -22.56 -0.28
N GLU A 10 -9.95 -22.41 0.10
CA GLU A 10 -9.56 -21.81 1.38
C GLU A 10 -8.79 -20.51 1.16
N CYS A 11 -9.41 -19.40 1.53
CA CYS A 11 -8.69 -18.14 1.72
C CYS A 11 -7.69 -18.30 2.87
N GLY A 12 -6.49 -17.72 2.74
CA GLY A 12 -5.50 -17.72 3.81
C GLY A 12 -6.09 -17.15 5.09
N VAL A 13 -6.08 -17.93 6.17
CA VAL A 13 -6.65 -17.52 7.47
C VAL A 13 -5.75 -16.44 8.07
N PRO A 14 -6.30 -15.28 8.50
CA PRO A 14 -5.51 -14.25 9.14
C PRO A 14 -4.94 -14.74 10.48
N ASN A 15 -3.78 -14.23 10.85
CA ASN A 15 -3.16 -14.48 12.16
C ASN A 15 -4.13 -14.08 13.30
N GLU A 16 -4.10 -14.80 14.43
CA GLU A 16 -4.91 -14.52 15.62
C GLU A 16 -4.79 -13.07 16.11
N ASN A 17 -3.61 -12.46 15.93
CA ASN A 17 -3.35 -11.06 16.29
C ASN A 17 -3.72 -10.04 15.19
N TYR A 18 -4.55 -10.41 14.21
CA TYR A 18 -4.88 -9.53 13.07
C TYR A 18 -5.50 -8.20 13.50
N PHE A 19 -6.42 -8.25 14.46
CA PHE A 19 -7.12 -7.05 14.99
C PHE A 19 -6.32 -6.29 16.05
N SER A 20 -5.14 -6.78 16.45
CA SER A 20 -4.28 -6.05 17.38
C SER A 20 -3.42 -5.04 16.63
N LEU A 21 -3.59 -3.75 16.95
CA LEU A 21 -2.75 -2.68 16.45
C LEU A 21 -1.34 -2.73 17.07
N ILE A 22 -1.24 -3.12 18.34
CA ILE A 22 0.04 -3.24 19.06
C ILE A 22 0.48 -4.70 18.98
N ARG A 23 1.46 -4.95 18.11
CA ARG A 23 2.03 -6.29 17.89
C ARG A 23 3.30 -6.48 18.70
N PRO A 24 3.62 -7.70 19.16
CA PRO A 24 4.85 -7.97 19.90
C PRO A 24 6.11 -7.78 19.03
N PHE A 25 7.29 -7.77 19.66
CA PHE A 25 8.57 -7.45 18.99
C PHE A 25 9.03 -8.50 17.98
N ASP A 26 8.55 -9.73 18.10
CA ASP A 26 8.83 -10.89 17.25
C ASP A 26 7.89 -11.02 16.04
N ALA A 27 6.88 -10.15 15.93
CA ALA A 27 5.99 -10.13 14.78
C ALA A 27 6.67 -9.55 13.53
N ASP A 28 6.20 -9.93 12.33
CA ASP A 28 6.69 -9.40 11.04
C ASP A 28 6.62 -7.87 10.95
N LEU A 29 5.67 -7.26 11.67
CA LEU A 29 5.50 -5.82 11.76
C LEU A 29 5.35 -5.40 13.23
N PRO A 30 6.46 -5.23 13.96
CA PRO A 30 6.43 -4.88 15.37
C PRO A 30 6.07 -3.41 15.56
N TRP A 31 5.28 -3.10 16.59
CA TRP A 31 4.79 -1.75 16.86
C TRP A 31 5.92 -0.70 16.98
N PHE A 32 7.06 -1.11 17.55
CA PHE A 32 8.23 -0.26 17.74
C PHE A 32 8.86 0.14 16.39
N GLY A 33 8.97 -0.81 15.46
CA GLY A 33 9.47 -0.58 14.11
C GLY A 33 8.55 0.36 13.33
N ILE A 34 7.24 0.23 13.49
CA ILE A 34 6.27 1.18 12.92
C ILE A 34 6.48 2.57 13.53
N LEU A 35 6.52 2.70 14.87
CA LEU A 35 6.60 4.01 15.52
C LEU A 35 7.88 4.76 15.17
N PHE A 36 9.04 4.14 15.34
CA PHE A 36 10.33 4.80 15.16
C PHE A 36 10.80 4.74 13.71
N GLY A 37 10.65 3.60 13.04
CA GLY A 37 11.06 3.45 11.63
C GLY A 37 10.21 4.35 10.72
N ASN A 38 8.89 4.14 10.72
CA ASN A 38 8.00 4.95 9.88
C ASN A 38 7.88 6.40 10.38
N GLY A 39 7.96 6.63 11.70
CA GLY A 39 7.93 7.99 12.26
C GLY A 39 9.12 8.84 11.81
N VAL A 40 10.34 8.33 11.93
CA VAL A 40 11.56 9.04 11.49
C VAL A 40 11.56 9.23 9.98
N ALA A 41 11.21 8.19 9.21
CA ALA A 41 11.12 8.29 7.75
C ALA A 41 10.09 9.34 7.32
N SER A 42 8.95 9.43 8.01
CA SER A 42 7.93 10.44 7.76
C SER A 42 8.45 11.86 8.02
N ILE A 43 9.14 12.08 9.15
CA ILE A 43 9.71 13.41 9.45
C ILE A 43 10.71 13.81 8.37
N TRP A 44 11.61 12.90 7.99
CA TRP A 44 12.57 13.14 6.92
C TRP A 44 11.88 13.48 5.60
N TYR A 45 10.90 12.69 5.17
CA TYR A 45 10.21 12.92 3.91
C TYR A 45 9.44 14.25 3.89
N TRP A 46 8.76 14.62 4.97
CA TRP A 46 7.94 15.85 4.99
C TRP A 46 8.72 17.13 5.32
N SER A 47 9.87 17.00 5.99
CA SER A 47 10.60 18.15 6.54
C SER A 47 11.98 18.36 5.91
N CYS A 48 12.55 17.34 5.27
CA CYS A 48 13.89 17.38 4.69
C CYS A 48 13.90 17.13 3.18
N ASP A 49 12.82 16.62 2.59
CA ASP A 49 12.71 16.51 1.14
C ASP A 49 12.66 17.91 0.51
N GLN A 50 13.67 18.21 -0.29
CA GLN A 50 13.89 19.52 -0.86
C GLN A 50 12.71 20.00 -1.70
N VAL A 51 12.04 19.11 -2.46
CA VAL A 51 10.93 19.50 -3.33
C VAL A 51 9.71 19.93 -2.49
N ILE A 52 9.46 19.24 -1.37
CA ILE A 52 8.35 19.56 -0.47
C ILE A 52 8.63 20.86 0.30
N VAL A 53 9.84 20.98 0.85
CA VAL A 53 10.25 22.18 1.60
C VAL A 53 10.20 23.42 0.69
N GLN A 54 10.67 23.31 -0.54
CA GLN A 54 10.63 24.42 -1.50
C GLN A 54 9.22 24.89 -1.83
N ARG A 55 8.23 23.98 -1.96
CA ARG A 55 6.82 24.37 -2.17
C ARG A 55 6.28 25.19 -1.00
N THR A 56 6.71 24.87 0.21
CA THR A 56 6.31 25.59 1.43
C THR A 56 7.00 26.95 1.51
N LEU A 57 8.29 27.04 1.14
CA LEU A 57 9.07 28.28 1.12
C LEU A 57 8.63 29.24 0.00
N ALA A 58 8.15 28.72 -1.13
CA ALA A 58 7.62 29.50 -2.24
C ALA A 58 6.20 30.05 -1.98
N ALA A 59 5.60 29.73 -0.83
CA ALA A 59 4.28 30.24 -0.47
C ALA A 59 4.32 31.76 -0.22
N LYS A 60 3.25 32.45 -0.61
CA LYS A 60 3.14 33.93 -0.50
C LYS A 60 3.30 34.46 0.93
N ASN A 61 2.85 33.69 1.92
CA ASN A 61 3.01 34.00 3.34
C ASN A 61 2.85 32.73 4.20
N LEU A 62 3.17 32.85 5.49
CA LEU A 62 3.08 31.73 6.45
C LEU A 62 1.67 31.17 6.58
N SER A 63 0.63 31.99 6.44
CA SER A 63 -0.76 31.53 6.49
C SER A 63 -1.10 30.61 5.31
N HIS A 64 -0.66 30.95 4.10
CA HIS A 64 -0.83 30.11 2.92
C HIS A 64 -0.01 28.82 3.03
N ALA A 65 1.21 28.88 3.56
CA ALA A 65 2.02 27.70 3.82
C ALA A 65 1.30 26.71 4.76
N ARG A 66 0.79 27.21 5.90
CA ARG A 66 0.04 26.39 6.88
C ARG A 66 -1.25 25.81 6.30
N ALA A 67 -2.03 26.62 5.58
CA ALA A 67 -3.25 26.17 4.92
C ALA A 67 -2.94 25.10 3.85
N GLY A 68 -1.86 25.27 3.08
CA GLY A 68 -1.37 24.27 2.12
C GLY A 68 -1.01 22.95 2.80
N CYS A 69 -0.30 23.00 3.93
CA CYS A 69 0.01 21.79 4.72
C CYS A 69 -1.26 21.09 5.24
N LEU A 70 -2.27 21.83 5.68
CA LEU A 70 -3.54 21.27 6.15
C LEU A 70 -4.30 20.57 5.00
N VAL A 71 -4.41 21.23 3.85
CA VAL A 71 -5.04 20.65 2.65
C VAL A 71 -4.29 19.40 2.20
N ALA A 72 -2.95 19.44 2.17
CA ALA A 72 -2.14 18.27 1.86
C ALA A 72 -2.36 17.11 2.85
N GLY A 73 -2.54 17.42 4.14
CA GLY A 73 -2.92 16.45 5.17
C GLY A 73 -4.27 15.79 4.90
N ILE A 74 -5.28 16.57 4.49
CA ILE A 74 -6.61 16.06 4.15
C ILE A 74 -6.55 15.19 2.87
N LEU A 75 -5.83 15.62 1.85
CA LEU A 75 -5.69 14.87 0.60
C LEU A 75 -4.99 13.50 0.79
N LYS A 76 -4.19 13.32 1.84
CA LYS A 76 -3.55 12.02 2.18
C LYS A 76 -4.51 10.93 2.62
N PHE A 77 -5.78 11.25 2.89
CA PHE A 77 -6.78 10.21 3.08
C PHE A 77 -7.21 9.58 1.74
N LEU A 78 -6.99 10.24 0.60
CA LEU A 78 -7.39 9.72 -0.71
C LEU A 78 -6.69 8.41 -1.11
N PRO A 79 -5.37 8.21 -0.91
CA PRO A 79 -4.72 6.94 -1.20
C PRO A 79 -5.35 5.73 -0.52
N LEU A 80 -5.99 5.88 0.64
CA LEU A 80 -6.73 4.79 1.28
C LEU A 80 -7.86 4.29 0.36
N PHE A 81 -8.64 5.22 -0.20
CA PHE A 81 -9.78 4.90 -1.06
C PHE A 81 -9.36 4.53 -2.49
N LEU A 82 -8.31 5.18 -3.01
CA LEU A 82 -7.90 5.05 -4.41
C LEU A 82 -6.87 3.96 -4.66
N MET A 83 -6.08 3.57 -3.65
CA MET A 83 -5.02 2.57 -3.79
C MET A 83 -5.25 1.36 -2.89
N VAL A 84 -5.47 1.57 -1.58
CA VAL A 84 -5.56 0.47 -0.61
C VAL A 84 -6.83 -0.35 -0.83
N PHE A 85 -8.00 0.28 -0.92
CA PHE A 85 -9.26 -0.44 -1.16
C PHE A 85 -9.28 -1.24 -2.47
N PRO A 86 -8.88 -0.67 -3.63
CA PRO A 86 -8.74 -1.44 -4.85
C PRO A 86 -7.76 -2.62 -4.69
N GLY A 87 -6.58 -2.41 -4.08
CA GLY A 87 -5.63 -3.50 -3.83
C GLY A 87 -6.23 -4.67 -3.02
N MET A 88 -7.03 -4.36 -1.99
CA MET A 88 -7.73 -5.37 -1.20
C MET A 88 -8.82 -6.10 -2.01
N ILE A 89 -9.57 -5.37 -2.85
CA ILE A 89 -10.57 -5.97 -3.76
C ILE A 89 -9.90 -6.90 -4.76
N ALA A 90 -8.76 -6.49 -5.33
CA ALA A 90 -8.02 -7.31 -6.29
C ALA A 90 -7.70 -8.69 -5.69
N ARG A 91 -7.27 -8.76 -4.42
CA ARG A 91 -6.87 -10.01 -3.77
C ARG A 91 -8.01 -11.03 -3.66
N ILE A 92 -9.26 -10.55 -3.65
CA ILE A 92 -10.45 -11.40 -3.65
C ILE A 92 -10.83 -11.80 -5.09
N LEU A 93 -10.62 -10.91 -6.06
CA LEU A 93 -11.01 -11.13 -7.46
C LEU A 93 -10.01 -12.00 -8.23
N PHE A 94 -8.73 -11.94 -7.89
CA PHE A 94 -7.64 -12.65 -8.56
C PHE A 94 -6.80 -13.49 -7.58
N PRO A 95 -7.41 -14.42 -6.82
CA PRO A 95 -6.72 -15.16 -5.76
C PRO A 95 -5.57 -16.03 -6.29
N ASP A 96 -5.67 -16.51 -7.53
CA ASP A 96 -4.63 -17.34 -8.14
C ASP A 96 -3.42 -16.54 -8.61
N GLU A 97 -3.53 -15.22 -8.83
CA GLU A 97 -2.41 -14.41 -9.32
C GLU A 97 -1.73 -13.61 -8.22
N ILE A 98 -2.50 -13.15 -7.23
CA ILE A 98 -2.00 -12.28 -6.15
C ILE A 98 -2.24 -12.82 -4.74
N GLY A 99 -3.03 -13.88 -4.59
CA GLY A 99 -3.40 -14.44 -3.29
C GLY A 99 -2.35 -15.32 -2.62
N CYS A 100 -1.13 -15.40 -3.16
CA CYS A 100 -0.05 -16.20 -2.60
C CYS A 100 0.35 -15.71 -1.19
N THR A 101 0.45 -16.65 -0.24
CA THR A 101 0.78 -16.37 1.17
C THR A 101 2.04 -17.11 1.65
N ASP A 102 2.49 -18.14 0.92
CA ASP A 102 3.69 -18.91 1.24
C ASP A 102 4.92 -18.30 0.54
N PRO A 103 5.95 -17.84 1.27
CA PRO A 103 7.13 -17.18 0.70
C PRO A 103 7.86 -17.99 -0.37
N ASP A 104 7.92 -19.32 -0.25
CA ASP A 104 8.64 -20.17 -1.20
C ASP A 104 7.84 -20.36 -2.49
N VAL A 105 6.51 -20.49 -2.39
CA VAL A 105 5.61 -20.53 -3.55
C VAL A 105 5.61 -19.17 -4.27
N CYS A 106 5.54 -18.07 -3.52
CA CYS A 106 5.49 -16.73 -4.12
C CYS A 106 6.81 -16.41 -4.84
N TYR A 107 7.94 -16.88 -4.33
CA TYR A 107 9.23 -16.71 -5.01
C TYR A 107 9.28 -17.42 -6.36
N GLN A 108 8.69 -18.62 -6.49
CA GLN A 108 8.66 -19.34 -7.77
C GLN A 108 7.77 -18.67 -8.82
N VAL A 109 6.70 -17.99 -8.40
CA VAL A 109 5.72 -17.40 -9.33
C VAL A 109 5.99 -15.93 -9.66
N CYS A 110 6.35 -15.12 -8.67
CA CYS A 110 6.54 -13.68 -8.85
C CYS A 110 7.92 -13.18 -8.43
N HIS A 111 8.88 -14.09 -8.14
CA HIS A 111 10.25 -13.76 -7.74
C HIS A 111 10.32 -12.85 -6.50
N SER A 112 9.27 -12.83 -5.69
CA SER A 112 9.14 -12.02 -4.48
C SER A 112 8.69 -12.91 -3.32
N ARG A 113 9.48 -12.92 -2.24
CA ARG A 113 9.11 -13.61 -0.98
C ARG A 113 8.04 -12.87 -0.18
N ASN A 114 7.83 -11.59 -0.48
CA ASN A 114 6.87 -10.73 0.22
C ASN A 114 5.44 -10.83 -0.36
N GLY A 115 5.23 -11.72 -1.34
CA GLY A 115 3.97 -11.91 -2.05
C GLY A 115 3.91 -11.15 -3.38
N CYS A 116 2.88 -11.44 -4.17
CA CYS A 116 2.69 -10.91 -5.52
C CYS A 116 1.76 -9.69 -5.55
N ASN A 117 1.70 -8.90 -4.47
CA ASN A 117 0.73 -7.81 -4.33
C ASN A 117 1.00 -6.63 -5.27
N ASP A 118 2.22 -6.49 -5.79
CA ASP A 118 2.60 -5.35 -6.64
C ASP A 118 1.87 -5.29 -7.98
N ILE A 119 1.37 -6.44 -8.47
CA ILE A 119 0.58 -6.49 -9.71
C ILE A 119 -0.92 -6.24 -9.48
N ALA A 120 -1.38 -6.11 -8.23
CA ALA A 120 -2.80 -6.01 -7.90
C ALA A 120 -3.50 -4.82 -8.58
N TYR A 121 -2.91 -3.62 -8.48
CA TYR A 121 -3.50 -2.41 -9.07
C TYR A 121 -3.46 -2.43 -10.60
N PRO A 122 -2.32 -2.74 -11.27
CA PRO A 122 -2.28 -2.92 -12.72
C PRO A 122 -3.29 -3.95 -13.23
N LEU A 123 -3.48 -5.08 -12.53
CA LEU A 123 -4.39 -6.13 -12.93
C LEU A 123 -5.85 -5.65 -12.98
N LEU A 124 -6.26 -4.84 -11.99
CA LEU A 124 -7.57 -4.21 -11.99
C LEU A 124 -7.76 -3.27 -13.18
N VAL A 125 -6.77 -2.41 -13.45
CA VAL A 125 -6.82 -1.45 -14.57
C VAL A 125 -6.87 -2.19 -15.91
N LEU A 126 -6.04 -3.21 -16.10
CA LEU A 126 -5.93 -3.92 -17.36
C LEU A 126 -7.12 -4.84 -17.64
N ARG A 127 -7.79 -5.37 -16.62
CA ARG A 127 -8.87 -6.35 -16.83
C ARG A 127 -10.27 -5.79 -16.66
N LEU A 128 -10.49 -4.83 -15.75
CA LEU A 128 -11.84 -4.31 -15.47
C LEU A 128 -12.12 -2.96 -16.13
N MET A 129 -11.10 -2.13 -16.36
CA MET A 129 -11.34 -0.77 -16.83
C MET A 129 -11.78 -0.76 -18.30
N PRO A 130 -12.80 0.06 -18.67
CA PRO A 130 -13.19 0.25 -20.07
C PRO A 130 -12.03 0.79 -20.90
N ASN A 131 -11.98 0.43 -22.19
CA ASN A 131 -10.87 0.75 -23.09
C ASN A 131 -10.44 2.22 -23.09
N ALA A 132 -11.41 3.16 -23.04
CA ALA A 132 -11.13 4.59 -23.05
C ALA A 132 -10.41 5.07 -21.77
N ILE A 133 -10.83 4.59 -20.60
CA ILE A 133 -10.24 4.99 -19.31
C ILE A 133 -8.92 4.25 -19.11
N ARG A 134 -8.80 3.00 -19.58
CA ARG A 134 -7.57 2.21 -19.52
C ARG A 134 -6.41 2.91 -20.22
N GLY A 135 -6.65 3.44 -21.41
CA GLY A 135 -5.66 4.23 -22.14
C GLY A 135 -5.23 5.47 -21.37
N LEU A 136 -6.18 6.20 -20.78
CA LEU A 136 -5.88 7.40 -19.98
C LEU A 136 -5.04 7.09 -18.73
N THR A 137 -5.25 5.94 -18.10
CA THR A 137 -4.51 5.56 -16.88
C THR A 137 -3.11 5.02 -17.14
N LEU A 138 -2.84 4.53 -18.35
CA LEU A 138 -1.54 3.96 -18.74
C LEU A 138 -0.66 4.94 -19.51
N ALA A 139 -1.25 6.01 -20.06
CA ALA A 139 -0.55 7.11 -20.73
C ALA A 139 0.16 8.03 -19.73
#